data_AF-A0A7S4A2Q5-F1
#
_entry.id   AF-A0A7S4A2Q5-F1
#
_cell.length_a   1.000
_cell.length_b   1.000
_cell.length_c   1.000
_cell.angle_alpha   90.00
_cell.angle_beta   90.00
_cell.angle_gamma   90.00
#
_symmetry.space_group_name_H-M   'P 1'
#
loop_
_entity.id
_entity.type
_entity.pdbx_description
1 polymer ?
#
loop_
_entity_poly.entity_id
_entity_poly.type
_entity_poly.pdbx_seq_one_letter_code
_entity_poly.pdbx_strand_id
1 'polypeptide(L)'
;PRHAWPFASIFLMQIGDMVADALRVVPYIKYKLLKRAKVASDASVEESLEPDDADVGAPAGWEAFALLVGASYAAVSPFTCAVCYLYFVAAYEAGKHALCCLESMPFDTRGSLWFDGVAQTHAALFIALVVQLGIICFNSTSKGWYPALGGIPIFLMWKRYRDIARRRYAKRNLHGLSRGRMPLQGAAAVDRGRDAETVRDALAHLADRDRFFEAPEVLPPEDHPVY
;
A
#
# COMPACT_ATOMS: atom_id res chain seq x y z
N PRO A 1 -17.88 14.07 19.33
CA PRO A 1 -16.43 14.38 19.40
C PRO A 1 -15.55 13.31 20.09
N ARG A 2 -15.90 12.82 21.29
CA ARG A 2 -15.07 11.87 22.05
C ARG A 2 -14.91 10.49 21.37
N HIS A 3 -15.89 10.05 20.58
CA HIS A 3 -15.86 8.77 19.87
C HIS A 3 -14.81 8.67 18.76
N ALA A 4 -14.21 9.80 18.34
CA ALA A 4 -13.22 9.86 17.27
C ALA A 4 -11.77 9.89 17.79
N TRP A 5 -11.59 10.07 19.11
CA TRP A 5 -10.28 10.06 19.78
C TRP A 5 -9.48 8.75 19.64
N PRO A 6 -10.08 7.53 19.69
CA PRO A 6 -9.30 6.31 19.52
C PRO A 6 -8.60 6.24 18.15
N PHE A 7 -9.26 6.71 17.09
CA PHE A 7 -8.64 6.76 15.77
C PHE A 7 -7.48 7.78 15.71
N ALA A 8 -7.66 8.95 16.32
CA ALA A 8 -6.58 9.94 16.39
C ALA A 8 -5.36 9.39 17.15
N SER A 9 -5.55 8.67 18.25
CA SER A 9 -4.45 8.05 18.98
C SER A 9 -3.73 6.96 18.17
N ILE A 10 -4.47 6.17 17.38
CA ILE A 10 -3.87 5.14 16.52
C ILE A 10 -2.95 5.80 15.48
N PHE A 11 -3.39 6.86 14.80
CA PHE A 11 -2.55 7.53 13.82
C PHE A 11 -1.35 8.25 14.44
N LEU A 12 -1.49 8.81 15.65
CA LEU A 12 -0.35 9.38 16.37
C LEU A 12 0.68 8.32 16.76
N MET A 13 0.23 7.12 17.18
CA MET A 13 1.12 5.99 17.42
C MET A 13 1.83 5.56 16.13
N GLN A 14 1.11 5.49 15.01
CA GLN A 14 1.69 5.10 13.72
C GLN A 14 2.72 6.13 13.21
N ILE A 15 2.52 7.42 13.47
CA ILE A 15 3.53 8.45 13.18
C ILE A 15 4.79 8.20 14.02
N GLY A 16 4.62 7.83 15.30
CA GLY A 16 5.74 7.45 16.16
C GLY A 16 6.51 6.24 15.63
N ASP A 17 5.79 5.24 15.11
CA ASP A 17 6.36 4.05 14.47
C ASP A 17 7.18 4.41 13.22
N MET A 18 6.63 5.24 12.32
CA MET A 18 7.35 5.73 11.14
C MET A 18 8.64 6.49 11.48
N VAL A 19 8.65 7.25 12.59
CA VAL A 19 9.86 7.92 13.06
C VAL A 19 10.89 6.92 13.59
N ALA A 20 10.44 5.86 14.27
CA ALA A 20 11.31 4.79 14.74
C ALA A 20 11.93 4.00 13.57
N ASP A 21 11.16 3.76 12.51
CA ASP A 21 11.62 3.12 11.28
C ASP A 21 12.61 4.02 10.52
N ALA A 22 12.32 5.31 10.40
CA ALA A 22 13.24 6.28 9.79
C ALA A 22 14.57 6.39 10.54
N LEU A 23 14.55 6.23 11.88
CA LEU A 23 15.74 6.16 12.72
C LEU A 23 16.42 4.78 12.72
N ARG A 24 15.83 3.78 12.06
CA ARG A 24 16.37 2.42 11.96
C ARG A 24 16.67 1.81 13.33
N VAL A 25 15.75 1.97 14.29
CA VAL A 25 15.94 1.52 15.68
C VAL A 25 16.19 0.01 15.75
N VAL A 26 15.40 -0.79 15.04
CA VAL A 26 15.51 -2.26 15.02
C VAL A 26 16.85 -2.74 14.46
N PRO A 27 17.26 -2.38 13.21
CA PRO A 27 18.54 -2.83 12.67
C PRO A 27 19.74 -2.29 13.47
N TYR A 28 19.64 -1.08 14.04
CA TYR A 28 20.69 -0.55 14.92
C TYR A 28 20.87 -1.37 16.21
N ILE A 29 19.77 -1.79 16.84
CA ILE A 29 19.82 -2.66 18.01
C ILE A 29 20.40 -4.03 17.62
N LYS A 30 19.95 -4.62 16.50
CA LYS A 30 20.49 -5.89 15.97
C LYS A 30 22.00 -5.81 15.77
N TYR A 31 22.49 -4.75 15.11
CA TYR A 31 23.91 -4.49 14.93
C TYR A 31 24.69 -4.42 16.26
N LYS A 32 24.17 -3.66 17.25
CA LYS A 32 24.81 -3.54 18.57
C LYS A 32 24.86 -4.87 19.32
N LEU A 33 23.80 -5.67 19.22
CA LEU A 33 23.75 -6.99 19.84
C LEU A 33 24.73 -7.96 19.19
N LEU A 34 24.76 -8.02 17.85
CA LEU A 34 25.71 -8.85 17.10
C LEU A 34 27.17 -8.49 17.42
N LYS A 35 27.48 -7.19 17.49
CA LYS A 35 28.81 -6.69 17.87
C LYS A 35 29.20 -7.06 19.31
N ARG A 36 28.24 -7.00 20.25
CA ARG A 36 28.49 -7.37 21.66
C ARG A 36 28.66 -8.86 21.85
N ALA A 37 27.91 -9.67 21.11
CA ALA A 37 27.96 -11.12 21.22
C ALA A 37 29.31 -11.70 20.76
N LYS A 38 30.12 -10.97 19.97
CA LYS A 38 31.33 -11.49 19.28
C LYS A 38 31.06 -12.76 18.46
N VAL A 39 29.79 -13.06 18.17
CA VAL A 39 29.33 -14.21 17.38
C VAL A 39 29.43 -13.92 15.89
N ALA A 40 29.50 -12.64 15.52
CA ALA A 40 29.45 -12.21 14.14
C ALA A 40 30.79 -12.44 13.43
N SER A 41 30.81 -13.30 12.40
CA SER A 41 31.80 -13.21 11.33
C SER A 41 31.62 -11.88 10.60
N ASP A 42 32.68 -11.37 9.95
CA ASP A 42 32.60 -10.11 9.19
C ASP A 42 31.41 -10.11 8.20
N ALA A 43 31.09 -11.26 7.62
CA ALA A 43 29.94 -11.46 6.73
C ALA A 43 28.57 -11.18 7.40
N SER A 44 28.35 -11.64 8.63
CA SER A 44 27.08 -11.39 9.35
C SER A 44 26.90 -9.94 9.79
N VAL A 45 28.00 -9.18 9.90
CA VAL A 45 27.94 -7.74 10.13
C VAL A 45 27.56 -7.02 8.83
N GLU A 46 28.12 -7.47 7.71
CA GLU A 46 27.83 -6.92 6.38
C GLU A 46 26.37 -7.16 5.97
N GLU A 47 25.83 -8.36 6.19
CA GLU A 47 24.41 -8.68 5.98
C GLU A 47 23.47 -7.78 6.81
N SER A 48 23.88 -7.40 8.03
CA SER A 48 23.07 -6.49 8.87
C SER A 48 23.05 -5.04 8.39
N LEU A 49 23.91 -4.69 7.43
CA LEU A 49 23.99 -3.37 6.81
C LEU A 49 23.28 -3.30 5.46
N GLU A 50 22.84 -4.44 4.93
CA GLU A 50 22.10 -4.47 3.66
C GLU A 50 20.79 -3.67 3.78
N PRO A 51 20.38 -2.99 2.70
CA PRO A 51 19.09 -2.32 2.65
C PRO A 51 17.97 -3.37 2.73
N ASP A 52 16.91 -3.04 3.48
CA ASP A 52 15.75 -3.93 3.57
C ASP A 52 14.95 -3.87 2.25
N ASP A 53 14.21 -4.93 1.95
CA ASP A 53 13.29 -4.93 0.81
C ASP A 53 12.08 -4.03 1.09
N ALA A 54 11.74 -3.17 0.13
CA ALA A 54 10.60 -2.28 0.25
C ALA A 54 9.26 -3.06 0.32
N ASP A 55 8.57 -3.00 1.47
CA ASP A 55 7.21 -3.53 1.59
C ASP A 55 6.18 -2.52 1.08
N VAL A 56 5.50 -2.87 -0.02
CA VAL A 56 4.45 -2.04 -0.60
C VAL A 56 3.07 -2.36 -0.01
N GLY A 57 2.91 -3.53 0.63
CA GLY A 57 1.63 -4.03 1.10
C GLY A 57 1.15 -3.38 2.40
N ALA A 58 1.97 -3.42 3.45
CA ALA A 58 1.63 -2.84 4.74
C ALA A 58 1.31 -1.33 4.69
N PRO A 59 2.15 -0.45 4.08
CA PRO A 59 1.87 0.99 4.05
C PRO A 59 0.62 1.30 3.23
N ALA A 60 0.39 0.63 2.10
CA ALA A 60 -0.81 0.84 1.28
C ALA A 60 -2.11 0.53 2.04
N GLY A 61 -2.09 -0.50 2.90
CA GLY A 61 -3.20 -0.83 3.80
C GLY A 61 -3.50 0.30 4.80
N TRP A 62 -2.47 0.82 5.45
CA TRP A 62 -2.61 1.90 6.43
C TRP A 62 -3.05 3.23 5.80
N GLU A 63 -2.53 3.58 4.62
CA GLU A 63 -2.95 4.76 3.88
C GLU A 63 -4.43 4.71 3.50
N ALA A 64 -4.90 3.55 3.01
CA ALA A 64 -6.31 3.37 2.70
C ALA A 64 -7.21 3.43 3.94
N PHE A 65 -6.73 2.90 5.08
CA PHE A 65 -7.44 3.01 6.34
C PHE A 65 -7.49 4.46 6.84
N ALA A 66 -6.37 5.20 6.79
CA ALA A 66 -6.31 6.62 7.11
C ALA A 66 -7.26 7.44 6.24
N LEU A 67 -7.32 7.16 4.94
CA LEU A 67 -8.25 7.80 4.03
C LEU A 67 -9.71 7.49 4.40
N LEU A 68 -10.02 6.23 4.70
CA LEU A 68 -11.38 5.81 5.10
C LEU A 68 -11.83 6.55 6.36
N VAL A 69 -11.00 6.56 7.41
CA VAL A 69 -11.34 7.20 8.69
C VAL A 69 -11.43 8.72 8.52
N GLY A 70 -10.44 9.33 7.86
CA GLY A 70 -10.43 10.77 7.60
C GLY A 70 -11.66 11.23 6.82
N ALA A 71 -12.01 10.50 5.75
CA ALA A 71 -13.21 10.78 4.95
C ALA A 71 -14.50 10.56 5.76
N SER A 72 -14.63 9.44 6.48
CA SER A 72 -15.86 9.11 7.23
C SER A 72 -16.18 10.15 8.30
N TYR A 73 -15.15 10.62 9.02
CA TYR A 73 -15.32 11.57 10.13
C TYR A 73 -15.16 13.03 9.73
N ALA A 74 -14.87 13.36 8.47
CA ALA A 74 -14.65 14.74 8.01
C ALA A 74 -15.78 15.71 8.43
N ALA A 75 -17.04 15.27 8.35
CA ALA A 75 -18.21 16.09 8.71
C ALA A 75 -18.52 16.11 10.22
N VAL A 76 -17.99 15.15 10.99
CA VAL A 76 -18.36 14.91 12.40
C VAL A 76 -17.26 15.37 13.36
N SER A 77 -16.01 15.24 12.96
CA SER A 77 -14.83 15.62 13.74
C SER A 77 -13.72 16.12 12.81
N PRO A 78 -13.63 17.45 12.58
CA PRO A 78 -12.56 18.00 11.75
C PRO A 78 -11.16 17.76 12.36
N PHE A 79 -11.09 17.55 13.68
CA PHE A 79 -9.86 17.21 14.38
C PHE A 79 -9.25 15.88 13.90
N THR A 80 -10.04 14.82 13.72
CA THR A 80 -9.49 13.55 13.22
C THR A 80 -9.01 13.66 11.79
N CYS A 81 -9.67 14.49 10.97
CA CYS A 81 -9.21 14.80 9.61
C CYS A 81 -7.84 15.49 9.63
N ALA A 82 -7.62 16.45 10.54
CA ALA A 82 -6.33 17.10 10.71
C ALA A 82 -5.23 16.10 11.12
N VAL A 83 -5.52 15.17 12.04
CA VAL A 83 -4.56 14.12 12.43
C VAL A 83 -4.26 13.17 11.26
N CYS A 84 -5.28 12.76 10.49
CA CYS A 84 -5.07 11.91 9.30
C CYS A 84 -4.24 12.65 8.22
N TYR A 85 -4.43 13.96 8.08
CA TYR A 85 -3.60 14.77 7.18
C TYR A 85 -2.13 14.80 7.64
N LEU A 86 -1.87 15.01 8.93
CA LEU A 86 -0.52 14.94 9.48
C LEU A 86 0.13 13.56 9.27
N TYR A 87 -0.66 12.49 9.40
CA TYR A 87 -0.22 11.14 9.07
C TYR A 87 0.24 11.03 7.60
N PHE A 88 -0.52 11.55 6.63
CA PHE A 88 -0.11 11.51 5.23
C PHE A 88 1.16 12.32 4.95
N VAL A 89 1.34 13.47 5.61
CA VAL A 89 2.57 14.27 5.50
C VAL A 89 3.77 13.48 6.04
N ALA A 90 3.62 12.85 7.21
CA ALA A 90 4.66 12.03 7.80
C ALA A 90 4.98 10.80 6.92
N ALA A 91 3.96 10.09 6.44
CA ALA A 91 4.10 8.94 5.55
C ALA A 91 4.82 9.30 4.25
N TYR A 92 4.51 10.46 3.66
CA TYR A 92 5.15 10.93 2.45
C TYR A 92 6.65 11.19 2.65
N GLU A 93 7.03 11.94 3.69
CA GLU A 93 8.43 12.25 3.96
C GLU A 93 9.22 11.01 4.41
N ALA A 94 8.64 10.17 5.28
CA ALA A 94 9.26 8.94 5.75
C ALA A 94 9.44 7.94 4.60
N GLY A 95 8.40 7.70 3.79
CA GLY A 95 8.46 6.80 2.65
C GLY A 95 9.45 7.27 1.59
N LYS A 96 9.51 8.58 1.30
CA LYS A 96 10.51 9.15 0.40
C LYS A 96 11.93 8.93 0.92
N HIS A 97 12.17 9.17 2.21
CA HIS A 97 13.48 8.94 2.81
C HIS A 97 13.86 7.44 2.78
N ALA A 98 12.93 6.55 3.11
CA ALA A 98 13.14 5.11 3.10
C ALA A 98 13.52 4.61 1.69
N LEU A 99 12.74 4.98 0.67
CA LEU A 99 12.98 4.60 -0.73
C LEU A 99 14.31 5.12 -1.30
N CYS A 100 14.80 6.27 -0.83
CA CYS A 100 16.05 6.84 -1.33
C CYS A 100 17.29 6.30 -0.61
N CYS A 101 17.18 6.00 0.68
CA CYS A 101 18.35 5.80 1.55
C CYS A 101 18.42 4.44 2.23
N LEU A 102 17.29 3.75 2.41
CA LEU A 102 17.19 2.62 3.33
C LEU A 102 16.73 1.32 2.66
N GLU A 103 15.90 1.43 1.64
CA GLU A 103 15.24 0.28 1.02
C GLU A 103 15.72 0.05 -0.41
N SER A 104 15.72 -1.21 -0.80
CA SER A 104 15.87 -1.61 -2.20
C SER A 104 14.53 -2.13 -2.74
N MET A 105 14.23 -1.88 -4.00
CA MET A 105 13.02 -2.42 -4.64
C MET A 105 13.37 -3.75 -5.33
N PRO A 106 12.91 -4.91 -4.82
CA PRO A 106 13.21 -6.21 -5.43
C PRO A 106 12.46 -6.44 -6.76
N PHE A 107 11.40 -5.68 -7.03
CA PHE A 107 10.59 -5.81 -8.24
C PHE A 107 10.20 -4.47 -8.87
N ASP A 108 10.18 -4.40 -10.21
CA ASP A 108 9.63 -3.27 -10.96
C ASP A 108 8.20 -3.58 -11.43
N THR A 109 7.21 -3.10 -10.67
CA THR A 109 5.78 -3.23 -11.03
C THR A 109 5.35 -2.27 -12.13
N ARG A 110 6.19 -1.33 -12.57
CA ARG A 110 5.89 -0.33 -13.61
C ARG A 110 4.59 0.45 -13.36
N GLY A 111 4.22 0.62 -12.09
CA GLY A 111 2.99 1.29 -11.67
C GLY A 111 1.72 0.47 -11.85
N SER A 112 1.80 -0.86 -11.97
CA SER A 112 0.60 -1.73 -11.99
C SER A 112 -0.23 -1.59 -10.71
N LEU A 113 0.41 -1.41 -9.56
CA LEU A 113 -0.25 -1.26 -8.25
C LEU A 113 -1.09 0.02 -8.12
N TRP A 114 -0.90 1.00 -9.01
CA TRP A 114 -1.71 2.22 -9.04
C TRP A 114 -3.21 1.92 -9.17
N PHE A 115 -3.60 0.90 -9.93
CA PHE A 115 -5.01 0.57 -10.15
C PHE A 115 -5.66 -0.02 -8.91
N ASP A 116 -4.91 -0.81 -8.16
CA ASP A 116 -5.38 -1.39 -6.91
C ASP A 116 -5.53 -0.30 -5.86
N GLY A 117 -4.56 0.61 -5.74
CA GLY A 117 -4.68 1.81 -4.89
C GLY A 117 -5.87 2.69 -5.29
N VAL A 118 -6.07 2.95 -6.59
CA VAL A 118 -7.26 3.68 -7.06
C VAL A 118 -8.54 2.91 -6.74
N ALA A 119 -8.60 1.60 -6.92
CA ALA A 119 -9.79 0.82 -6.60
C ALA A 119 -10.11 0.85 -5.10
N GLN A 120 -9.07 0.77 -4.26
CA GLN A 120 -9.15 0.82 -2.80
C GLN A 120 -9.60 2.19 -2.30
N THR A 121 -9.04 3.28 -2.80
CA THR A 121 -9.50 4.65 -2.47
C THR A 121 -10.97 4.88 -2.84
N HIS A 122 -11.41 4.39 -4.00
CA HIS A 122 -12.83 4.46 -4.38
C HIS A 122 -13.73 3.62 -3.46
N ALA A 123 -13.26 2.47 -2.97
CA ALA A 123 -13.99 1.66 -2.00
C ALA A 123 -14.06 2.37 -0.64
N ALA A 124 -12.95 2.95 -0.17
CA ALA A 124 -12.90 3.72 1.06
C ALA A 124 -13.87 4.92 1.03
N LEU A 125 -13.88 5.70 -0.06
CA LEU A 125 -14.81 6.82 -0.22
C LEU A 125 -16.27 6.36 -0.25
N PHE A 126 -16.56 5.22 -0.88
CA PHE A 126 -17.90 4.66 -0.91
C PHE A 126 -18.38 4.27 0.49
N ILE A 127 -17.54 3.57 1.26
CA ILE A 127 -17.86 3.20 2.65
C ILE A 127 -18.04 4.46 3.49
N ALA A 128 -17.16 5.46 3.35
CA ALA A 128 -17.27 6.73 4.05
C ALA A 128 -18.61 7.45 3.78
N LEU A 129 -19.05 7.48 2.52
CA LEU A 129 -20.35 8.06 2.14
C LEU A 129 -21.52 7.30 2.78
N VAL A 130 -21.48 5.97 2.79
CA VAL A 130 -22.52 5.14 3.43
C VAL A 130 -22.56 5.39 4.94
N VAL A 131 -21.39 5.47 5.59
CA VAL A 131 -21.27 5.76 7.03
C VAL A 131 -21.82 7.16 7.35
N GLN A 132 -21.45 8.18 6.57
CA GLN A 132 -21.95 9.55 6.72
C GLN A 132 -23.47 9.61 6.54
N LEU A 133 -24.01 8.93 5.53
CA LEU A 133 -25.45 8.84 5.31
C LEU A 133 -26.15 8.18 6.49
N GLY A 134 -25.58 7.08 7.02
CA GLY A 134 -26.07 6.42 8.23
C GLY A 134 -26.12 7.37 9.43
N ILE A 135 -25.04 8.10 9.69
CA ILE A 135 -24.97 9.08 10.79
C ILE A 135 -26.06 10.16 10.65
N ILE A 136 -26.28 10.67 9.44
CA ILE A 136 -27.32 11.68 9.17
C ILE A 136 -28.72 11.10 9.37
N CYS A 137 -28.97 9.86 8.94
CA CYS A 137 -30.26 9.17 9.10
C CYS A 137 -30.64 8.94 10.58
N PHE A 138 -29.65 8.65 11.44
CA PHE A 138 -29.89 8.44 12.88
C PHE A 138 -30.00 9.74 13.69
N ASN A 139 -29.68 10.90 13.10
CA ASN A 139 -29.83 12.18 13.77
C ASN A 139 -31.32 12.59 13.81
N SER A 140 -31.99 12.23 14.90
CA SER A 140 -33.43 12.42 15.12
C SER A 140 -33.84 13.88 15.38
N THR A 141 -32.89 14.79 15.57
CA THR A 141 -33.15 16.19 15.99
C THR A 141 -33.46 17.12 14.82
N SER A 142 -33.00 16.81 13.62
CA SER A 142 -33.42 17.49 12.40
C SER A 142 -34.08 16.47 11.49
N LYS A 143 -34.91 16.88 10.55
CA LYS A 143 -35.51 16.00 9.54
C LYS A 143 -34.40 15.45 8.59
N GLY A 144 -33.46 14.64 9.11
CA GLY A 144 -32.24 14.19 8.46
C GLY A 144 -32.48 13.33 7.22
N TRP A 145 -33.71 12.86 7.04
CA TRP A 145 -34.15 12.16 5.84
C TRP A 145 -34.10 13.03 4.57
N TYR A 146 -34.33 14.35 4.66
CA TYR A 146 -34.25 15.26 3.50
C TYR A 146 -32.84 15.38 2.91
N PRO A 147 -31.79 15.68 3.70
CA PRO A 147 -30.42 15.68 3.18
C PRO A 147 -29.94 14.27 2.80
N ALA A 148 -30.42 13.22 3.47
CA ALA A 148 -30.10 11.84 3.09
C ALA A 148 -30.65 11.47 1.70
N LEU A 149 -31.91 11.83 1.39
CA LEU A 149 -32.48 11.65 0.05
C LEU A 149 -31.76 12.48 -1.02
N GLY A 150 -31.31 13.69 -0.68
CA GLY A 150 -30.46 14.50 -1.57
C GLY A 150 -29.08 13.90 -1.83
N GLY A 151 -28.56 13.08 -0.92
CA GLY A 151 -27.30 12.35 -1.09
C GLY A 151 -27.40 11.19 -2.09
N ILE A 152 -28.57 10.56 -2.24
CA ILE A 152 -28.79 9.43 -3.16
C ILE A 152 -28.46 9.76 -4.63
N PRO A 153 -28.91 10.87 -5.25
CA PRO A 153 -28.55 11.19 -6.63
C PRO A 153 -27.05 11.50 -6.79
N ILE A 154 -26.41 12.12 -5.79
CA ILE A 154 -24.96 12.36 -5.79
C ILE A 154 -24.21 11.02 -5.77
N PHE A 155 -24.67 10.08 -4.95
CA PHE A 155 -24.13 8.74 -4.86
C PHE A 155 -24.29 7.93 -6.16
N LEU A 156 -25.46 8.01 -6.81
CA LEU A 156 -25.69 7.39 -8.11
C LEU A 156 -24.83 8.02 -9.22
N MET A 157 -24.66 9.34 -9.20
CA MET A 157 -23.77 10.05 -10.11
C MET A 157 -22.31 9.62 -9.91
N TRP A 158 -21.86 9.50 -8.65
CA TRP A 158 -20.53 9.00 -8.31
C TRP A 158 -20.32 7.56 -8.80
N LYS A 159 -21.28 6.66 -8.56
CA LYS A 159 -21.22 5.28 -9.06
C LYS A 159 -21.08 5.25 -10.58
N ARG A 160 -21.89 6.04 -11.29
CA ARG A 160 -21.82 6.15 -12.75
C ARG A 160 -20.45 6.67 -13.22
N TYR A 161 -19.91 7.68 -12.54
CA TYR A 161 -18.57 8.20 -12.83
C TYR A 161 -17.49 7.13 -12.62
N ARG A 162 -17.54 6.40 -11.49
CA ARG A 162 -16.65 5.27 -11.20
C ARG A 162 -16.69 4.20 -12.29
N ASP A 163 -17.88 3.83 -12.76
CA ASP A 163 -18.03 2.82 -13.81
C ASP A 163 -17.44 3.30 -15.16
N ILE A 164 -17.65 4.57 -15.51
CA ILE A 164 -17.06 5.17 -16.71
C ILE A 164 -15.53 5.24 -16.60
N ALA A 165 -15.01 5.70 -15.46
CA ALA A 165 -13.57 5.78 -15.21
C ALA A 165 -12.94 4.38 -15.26
N ARG A 166 -13.52 3.39 -14.59
CA ARG A 166 -13.06 1.99 -14.69
C ARG A 166 -13.03 1.51 -16.13
N ARG A 167 -14.10 1.71 -16.91
CA ARG A 167 -14.12 1.28 -18.33
C ARG A 167 -13.08 1.99 -19.19
N ARG A 168 -12.80 3.26 -18.91
CA ARG A 168 -11.83 4.08 -19.67
C ARG A 168 -10.37 3.76 -19.30
N TYR A 169 -10.10 3.56 -18.01
CA TYR A 169 -8.74 3.41 -17.49
C TYR A 169 -8.33 1.95 -17.27
N ALA A 170 -9.25 1.01 -16.98
CA ALA A 170 -8.92 -0.42 -16.92
C ALA A 170 -8.50 -0.98 -18.29
N LYS A 171 -9.10 -0.47 -19.38
CA LYS A 171 -8.72 -0.82 -20.75
C LYS A 171 -7.37 -0.26 -21.19
N ARG A 172 -6.84 0.77 -20.51
CA ARG A 172 -5.51 1.33 -20.82
C ARG A 172 -4.38 0.39 -20.40
N ASN A 173 -4.62 -0.52 -19.45
CA ASN A 173 -3.56 -1.33 -18.84
C ASN A 173 -3.71 -2.85 -19.00
N LEU A 174 -4.92 -3.40 -19.21
CA LEU A 174 -5.04 -4.79 -19.69
C LEU A 174 -4.39 -5.00 -21.07
N HIS A 175 -4.21 -3.92 -21.82
CA HIS A 175 -3.38 -3.88 -23.02
C HIS A 175 -1.99 -3.28 -22.71
N GLY A 176 -1.31 -3.88 -21.74
CA GLY A 176 0.14 -3.77 -21.55
C GLY A 176 0.98 -4.07 -22.80
N LEU A 177 0.35 -4.48 -23.92
CA LEU A 177 0.96 -4.63 -25.24
C LEU A 177 1.08 -3.34 -26.07
N SER A 178 0.33 -2.26 -25.78
CA SER A 178 0.30 -1.11 -26.71
C SER A 178 0.99 0.16 -26.22
N ARG A 179 1.22 0.33 -24.92
CA ARG A 179 1.75 1.60 -24.36
C ARG A 179 2.72 1.48 -23.18
N GLY A 180 3.19 0.27 -22.87
CA GLY A 180 4.32 0.06 -21.95
C GLY A 180 5.63 0.55 -22.57
N ARG A 181 5.83 1.88 -22.58
CA ARG A 181 7.08 2.65 -22.83
C ARG A 181 7.96 2.37 -24.06
N MET A 182 7.70 1.35 -24.86
CA MET A 182 8.18 1.30 -26.23
C MET A 182 6.98 1.19 -27.17
N PRO A 183 6.84 2.07 -28.19
CA PRO A 183 6.07 1.68 -29.35
C PRO A 183 6.63 0.32 -29.80
N LEU A 184 5.81 -0.58 -30.34
CA LEU A 184 6.27 -1.89 -30.84
C LEU A 184 7.56 -1.78 -31.70
N GLN A 185 7.74 -0.63 -32.36
CA GLN A 185 8.95 -0.24 -33.07
C GLN A 185 10.22 -0.13 -32.20
N GLY A 186 10.14 0.43 -30.99
CA GLY A 186 11.24 0.51 -30.04
C GLY A 186 11.54 -0.83 -29.36
N ALA A 187 10.49 -1.62 -29.06
CA ALA A 187 10.66 -2.95 -28.48
C ALA A 187 11.39 -3.88 -29.45
N ALA A 188 11.02 -3.84 -30.73
CA ALA A 188 11.71 -4.56 -31.80
C ALA A 188 13.17 -4.11 -32.01
N ALA A 189 13.56 -2.90 -31.58
CA ALA A 189 14.95 -2.44 -31.64
C ALA A 189 15.77 -2.98 -30.45
N VAL A 190 15.17 -3.07 -29.26
CA VAL A 190 15.81 -3.68 -28.08
C VAL A 190 15.90 -5.21 -28.23
N ASP A 191 14.84 -5.85 -28.72
CA ASP A 191 14.83 -7.30 -28.94
C ASP A 191 15.82 -7.72 -30.04
N ARG A 192 16.13 -6.85 -31.00
CA ARG A 192 17.19 -7.08 -32.01
C ARG A 192 18.60 -7.12 -31.43
N GLY A 193 18.82 -6.52 -30.26
CA GLY A 193 20.11 -6.51 -29.56
C GLY A 193 20.17 -7.45 -28.36
N ARG A 194 19.11 -8.20 -28.07
CA ARG A 194 19.08 -9.17 -26.97
C ARG A 194 19.74 -10.46 -27.39
N ASP A 195 20.68 -10.92 -26.57
CA ASP A 195 21.21 -12.27 -26.69
C ASP A 195 20.15 -13.29 -26.23
N ALA A 196 19.84 -14.24 -27.10
CA ALA A 196 18.82 -15.25 -26.85
C ALA A 196 19.24 -16.21 -25.73
N GLU A 197 20.55 -16.43 -25.55
CA GLU A 197 21.07 -17.30 -24.50
C GLU A 197 20.86 -16.71 -23.10
N THR A 198 21.06 -15.39 -22.95
CA THR A 198 20.83 -14.70 -21.67
C THR A 198 19.36 -14.80 -21.22
N VAL A 199 18.40 -14.72 -22.16
CA VAL A 199 16.97 -14.86 -21.85
C VAL A 199 16.63 -16.30 -21.48
N ARG A 200 17.21 -17.29 -22.18
CA ARG A 200 17.02 -18.70 -21.88
C ARG A 200 17.55 -19.05 -20.48
N ASP A 201 18.73 -18.56 -20.14
CA ASP A 201 19.37 -18.82 -18.85
C ASP A 201 18.65 -18.08 -17.71
N ALA A 202 18.18 -16.86 -17.95
CA ALA A 202 17.33 -16.13 -17.00
C ALA A 202 15.99 -16.82 -16.76
N LEU A 203 15.47 -17.61 -17.69
CA LEU A 203 14.24 -18.39 -17.50
C LEU A 203 14.51 -19.83 -17.02
N ALA A 204 15.77 -20.28 -16.98
CA ALA A 204 16.12 -21.64 -16.61
C ALA A 204 15.72 -21.98 -15.17
N HIS A 205 15.86 -21.03 -14.24
CA HIS A 205 15.41 -21.21 -12.85
C HIS A 205 13.88 -21.22 -12.67
N LEU A 206 13.11 -20.65 -13.62
CA LEU A 206 11.64 -20.73 -13.65
C LEU A 206 11.15 -22.04 -14.30
N ALA A 207 11.97 -22.63 -15.17
CA ALA A 207 11.69 -23.92 -15.82
C ALA A 207 11.99 -25.12 -14.91
N ASP A 208 12.75 -24.91 -13.83
CA ASP A 208 13.00 -25.88 -12.78
C ASP A 208 11.73 -26.04 -11.93
N ARG A 209 10.85 -26.93 -12.39
CA ARG A 209 9.51 -27.18 -11.79
C ARG A 209 9.55 -27.51 -10.30
N ASP A 210 10.68 -28.01 -9.83
CA ASP A 210 10.85 -28.46 -8.44
C ASP A 210 11.13 -27.29 -7.48
N ARG A 211 11.73 -26.18 -7.97
CA ARG A 211 12.02 -24.99 -7.16
C ARG A 211 10.88 -23.98 -7.10
N PHE A 212 9.99 -23.98 -8.09
CA PHE A 212 8.88 -23.02 -8.15
C PHE A 212 7.81 -23.23 -7.06
N PHE A 213 7.78 -24.42 -6.45
CA PHE A 213 6.89 -24.79 -5.35
C PHE A 213 7.62 -24.99 -4.01
N GLU A 214 8.91 -24.68 -3.92
CA GLU A 214 9.55 -24.45 -2.62
C GLU A 214 8.99 -23.13 -2.06
N ALA A 215 7.79 -23.23 -1.50
CA ALA A 215 7.30 -22.28 -0.52
C ALA A 215 8.40 -22.08 0.53
N PRO A 216 8.60 -20.86 1.07
CA PRO A 216 9.54 -20.67 2.17
C PRO A 216 9.27 -21.74 3.22
N GLU A 217 10.29 -22.54 3.56
CA GLU A 217 10.24 -23.74 4.39
C GLU A 217 9.80 -23.43 5.83
N VAL A 218 8.57 -22.96 6.04
CA VAL A 218 7.86 -23.01 7.32
C VAL A 218 6.37 -23.06 7.02
N LEU A 219 5.89 -24.17 6.46
CA LEU A 219 4.49 -24.52 6.65
C LEU A 219 4.29 -24.83 8.15
N PRO A 220 3.31 -24.21 8.83
CA PRO A 220 3.05 -24.54 10.22
C PRO A 220 2.68 -26.03 10.34
N PRO A 221 3.08 -26.71 11.42
CA PRO A 221 2.79 -28.13 11.62
C PRO A 221 1.27 -28.38 11.57
N GLU A 222 0.87 -29.59 11.15
CA GLU A 222 -0.53 -29.99 10.91
C GLU A 222 -1.49 -29.76 12.09
N ASP A 223 -0.95 -29.56 13.30
CA ASP A 223 -1.70 -29.30 14.53
C ASP A 223 -2.07 -27.81 14.75
N HIS A 224 -1.73 -26.91 13.82
CA HIS A 224 -2.07 -25.50 13.98
C HIS A 224 -3.58 -25.29 13.80
N PRO A 225 -4.32 -24.82 14.83
CA PRO A 225 -5.75 -24.59 14.69
C PRO A 225 -5.99 -23.50 13.64
N VAL A 226 -6.72 -23.88 12.59
CA VAL A 226 -7.25 -22.97 11.58
C VAL A 226 -8.35 -22.15 12.25
N TYR A 227 -8.07 -20.86 12.49
CA TYR A 227 -9.05 -19.88 12.93
C TYR A 227 -9.75 -19.22 11.75
#